data_AF-A0A7K4TLF4-F1
#
_entry.id   AF-A0A7K4TLF4-F1
#
_cell.length_a   1.000
_cell.length_b   1.000
_cell.length_c   1.000
_cell.angle_alpha   90.00
_cell.angle_beta   90.00
_cell.angle_gamma   90.00
#
_symmetry.space_group_name_H-M   'P 1'
#
loop_
_entity.id
_entity.type
_entity.pdbx_description
1 polymer ?
#
loop_
_entity_poly.entity_id
_entity_poly.type
_entity_poly.pdbx_seq_one_letter_code
_entity_poly.pdbx_strand_id
1 'polypeptide(L)' 'SVEKKGDTEFSPAKGIWGVRHLFGQFLSLTSPPTPLSLSPVPRRIWVCLDCTQGLVTFINAVTGAEIF' A
#
# COMPACT_ATOMS: atom_id res chain seq x y z
N SER A 1 3.74 14.69 -9.88
CA SER A 1 5.16 14.29 -10.04
C SER A 1 5.74 14.08 -8.65
N VAL A 2 6.49 13.00 -8.42
CA VAL A 2 7.05 12.65 -7.11
C VAL A 2 8.50 13.13 -7.02
N GLU A 3 8.91 13.63 -5.86
CA GLU A 3 10.31 13.99 -5.58
C GLU A 3 11.19 12.73 -5.56
N LYS A 4 12.31 12.75 -6.28
CA LYS A 4 13.16 11.55 -6.50
C LYS A 4 14.44 11.55 -5.67
N LYS A 5 14.78 12.64 -4.98
CA LYS A 5 16.03 12.82 -4.24
C LYS A 5 15.73 13.27 -2.81
N GLY A 6 16.59 12.88 -1.87
CA GLY A 6 16.44 13.20 -0.44
C GLY A 6 15.58 12.19 0.31
N ASP A 7 15.47 12.38 1.63
CA ASP A 7 14.62 11.57 2.50
C ASP A 7 13.15 11.94 2.24
N THR A 8 12.50 11.14 1.40
CA THR A 8 11.10 11.34 1.06
C THR A 8 10.23 10.48 1.98
N GLU A 9 9.34 11.13 2.71
CA GLU A 9 8.25 10.43 3.40
C GLU A 9 7.35 9.71 2.37
N PHE A 10 7.11 8.42 2.58
CA PHE A 10 6.16 7.67 1.78
C PHE A 10 4.74 7.91 2.30
N SER A 11 4.00 8.82 1.64
CA SER A 11 2.61 9.12 1.99
C SER A 11 1.78 9.53 0.77
N PRO A 12 0.44 9.45 0.84
CA PRO A 12 -0.43 9.93 -0.24
C PRO A 12 -0.24 11.42 -0.51
N ALA A 13 0.10 12.21 0.53
CA ALA A 13 0.39 13.64 0.40
C ALA A 13 1.63 13.92 -0.48
N LYS A 14 2.55 12.97 -0.61
CA LYS A 14 3.71 13.02 -1.52
C LYS A 14 3.44 12.34 -2.87
N GLY A 15 2.19 11.93 -3.13
CA GLY A 15 1.78 11.24 -4.35
C GLY A 15 2.22 9.78 -4.39
N ILE A 16 2.38 9.14 -3.23
CA ILE A 16 2.81 7.75 -3.11
C ILE A 16 1.72 6.97 -2.37
N TRP A 17 1.17 5.95 -3.03
CA TRP A 17 0.25 4.98 -2.45
C TRP A 17 0.93 3.62 -2.45
N GLY A 18 0.82 2.89 -1.34
CA GLY A 18 1.50 1.61 -1.22
C GLY A 18 1.27 0.93 0.12
N VAL A 19 1.65 -0.33 0.15
CA VAL A 19 1.88 -1.10 1.37
C VAL A 19 3.35 -1.53 1.39
N ARG A 20 3.98 -1.53 2.56
CA ARG A 20 5.35 -2.02 2.77
C ARG A 20 5.34 -3.24 3.68
N HIS A 21 6.25 -4.17 3.45
CA HIS A 21 6.47 -5.32 4.33
C HIS A 21 7.87 -5.19 4.93
N LEU A 22 7.96 -4.99 6.24
CA LEU A 22 9.22 -4.81 6.96
C LEU A 22 9.17 -5.55 8.29
N PHE A 23 10.23 -6.28 8.62
CA PHE A 23 10.35 -7.06 9.87
C PHE A 23 9.14 -7.98 10.15
N GLY A 24 8.52 -8.56 9.11
CA GLY A 24 7.37 -9.45 9.25
C GLY A 24 6.01 -8.75 9.41
N GLN A 25 5.97 -7.41 9.43
CA GLN A 25 4.76 -6.62 9.55
C GLN A 25 4.45 -5.89 8.23
N PHE A 26 3.20 -5.99 7.78
CA PHE A 26 2.70 -5.14 6.70
C PHE A 26 2.24 -3.80 7.27
N LEU A 27 2.58 -2.71 6.59
CA LEU A 27 2.18 -1.35 6.95
C LEU A 27 1.63 -0.65 5.70
N SER A 28 0.53 0.07 5.81
CA SER A 28 0.14 1.06 4.80
C SER A 28 1.15 2.21 4.79
N LEU A 29 1.38 2.80 3.62
CA LEU A 29 2.18 4.01 3.46
C LEU A 29 1.30 5.25 3.68
N THR A 30 0.48 5.27 4.74
CA THR A 30 -0.19 6.48 5.22
C THR A 30 0.75 7.27 6.13
N SER A 31 0.39 8.51 6.48
CA SER A 31 1.07 9.27 7.52
C SER A 31 0.09 9.56 8.67
N PRO A 32 0.24 8.90 9.84
CA PRO A 32 1.26 7.88 10.16
C PRO A 32 0.99 6.53 9.46
N PRO A 33 1.99 5.64 9.34
CA PRO A 33 1.80 4.29 8.79
C PRO A 33 0.85 3.46 9.65
N THR A 34 -0.08 2.72 9.03
CA THR A 34 -1.02 1.84 9.75
C THR A 34 -0.61 0.37 9.64
N PRO A 35 -0.46 -0.38 10.75
CA PRO A 35 -0.23 -1.81 10.70
C PRO A 35 -1.40 -2.60 10.13
N LEU A 36 -1.09 -3.55 9.25
CA LEU A 36 -2.06 -4.43 8.59
C LEU A 36 -1.88 -5.87 9.08
N SER A 37 -2.94 -6.45 9.64
CA SER A 37 -2.97 -7.85 10.06
C SER A 37 -3.49 -8.73 8.93
N LEU A 38 -2.58 -9.36 8.18
CA LEU A 38 -2.91 -10.16 7.00
C LEU A 38 -2.72 -11.65 7.28
N SER A 39 -3.80 -12.43 7.22
CA SER A 39 -3.78 -13.89 7.33
C SER A 39 -4.67 -14.52 6.26
N PRO A 40 -4.12 -15.38 5.37
CA PRO A 40 -2.70 -15.72 5.26
C PRO A 40 -1.85 -14.55 4.75
N VAL A 41 -0.54 -14.59 5.00
CA VAL A 41 0.41 -13.62 4.42
C VAL A 41 0.31 -13.66 2.89
N PRO A 42 0.04 -12.53 2.21
CA PRO A 42 -0.12 -12.52 0.76
C PRO A 42 1.20 -12.85 0.06
N ARG A 43 1.16 -13.82 -0.86
CA ARG A 43 2.32 -14.15 -1.73
C ARG A 43 2.31 -13.37 -3.05
N ARG A 44 1.17 -12.80 -3.40
CA ARG A 44 0.95 -11.98 -4.59
C ARG A 44 -0.11 -10.94 -4.27
N ILE A 45 0.14 -9.70 -4.67
CA ILE A 45 -0.77 -8.57 -4.47
C ILE A 45 -1.16 -8.03 -5.84
N TRP A 46 -2.46 -7.84 -6.06
CA TRP A 46 -2.97 -7.01 -7.16
C TRP A 46 -3.12 -5.58 -6.67
N VAL A 47 -2.78 -4.64 -7.54
CA VAL A 47 -2.99 -3.21 -7.31
C VAL A 47 -3.97 -2.72 -8.38
N CYS A 48 -5.13 -2.26 -7.94
CA CYS A 48 -6.16 -1.68 -8.80
C CYS A 48 -6.10 -0.16 -8.67
N LEU A 49 -6.17 0.54 -9.81
CA LEU A 49 -6.24 2.00 -9.87
C LEU A 49 -7.55 2.39 -10.52
N ASP A 50 -8.40 3.10 -9.78
CA ASP A 50 -9.59 3.76 -10.30
C ASP A 50 -9.36 5.28 -10.31
N CYS A 51 -8.95 5.82 -11.46
CA CYS A 51 -8.72 7.25 -11.62
C CYS A 51 -10.00 8.08 -11.55
N THR A 52 -11.15 7.49 -11.88
CA THR A 52 -12.44 8.20 -11.86
C THR A 52 -12.92 8.40 -10.43
N GLN A 53 -12.72 7.39 -9.58
CA GLN A 53 -13.07 7.45 -8.16
C GLN A 53 -11.91 7.97 -7.27
N GLY A 54 -10.70 8.07 -7.81
CA GLY A 54 -9.52 8.51 -7.07
C GLY A 54 -9.03 7.46 -6.06
N LEU A 55 -9.21 6.18 -6.36
CA LEU A 55 -8.92 5.06 -5.45
C LEU A 55 -7.74 4.21 -5.95
N VAL A 56 -6.98 3.72 -4.98
CA VAL A 56 -5.99 2.66 -5.18
C VAL A 56 -6.30 1.56 -4.18
N THR A 57 -6.52 0.33 -4.68
CA THR A 57 -6.87 -0.82 -3.84
C THR A 57 -5.82 -1.92 -3.98
N PHE A 58 -5.38 -2.45 -2.84
CA PHE A 58 -4.46 -3.57 -2.73
C PHE A 58 -5.24 -4.83 -2.39
N ILE A 59 -5.04 -5.90 -3.15
CA ILE A 59 -5.84 -7.12 -3.03
C ILE A 59 -4.90 -8.32 -2.95
N ASN A 60 -5.16 -9.24 -2.03
CA ASN A 60 -4.48 -10.53 -2.02
C ASN A 60 -4.93 -11.33 -3.25
N ALA A 61 -4.02 -11.53 -4.21
CA ALA A 61 -4.36 -12.14 -5.50
C ALA A 61 -4.67 -13.64 -5.42
N VAL A 62 -4.43 -14.28 -4.27
CA VAL A 62 -4.77 -15.69 -4.06
C VAL A 62 -6.16 -15.84 -3.45
N THR A 63 -6.50 -14.99 -2.47
CA THR A 63 -7.77 -15.09 -1.73
C THR A 63 -8.85 -14.15 -2.25
N GLY A 64 -8.48 -13.13 -3.04
CA GLY A 64 -9.36 -12.04 -3.45
C GLY A 64 -9.68 -11.04 -2.33
N ALA A 65 -9.12 -11.21 -1.13
CA ALA A 65 -9.39 -10.33 0.00
C ALA A 65 -8.73 -8.97 -0.20
N GLU A 66 -9.46 -7.89 0.08
CA GLU A 66 -8.92 -6.55 0.16
C GLU A 66 -7.91 -6.44 1.30
N ILE A 67 -6.80 -5.76 1.03
CA ILE A 67 -5.71 -5.51 1.97
C ILE A 67 -5.81 -4.08 2.51
N PHE A 68 -5.94 -3.11 1.60
CA PHE A 68 -5.99 -1.67 1.89
C PHE A 68 -6.48 -0.90 0.66
#